data_AF-A0A942JBF3-F1
#
_entry.id   AF-A0A942JBF3-F1
#
_cell.length_a   1.000
_cell.length_b   1.000
_cell.length_c   1.000
_cell.angle_alpha   90.00
_cell.angle_beta   90.00
_cell.angle_gamma   90.00
#
_symmetry.space_group_name_H-M   'P 1'
#
loop_
_entity.id
_entity.type
_entity.pdbx_description
1 polymer ?
#
loop_
_entity_poly.entity_id
_entity_poly.type
_entity_poly.pdbx_seq_one_letter_code
_entity_poly.pdbx_strand_id
1 'polypeptide(L)'
;AQVLTGRTEKTRHKVRVVLHDMGIGGESGSRYLEEAALFVADAPQGELFSVKELLVHLAGNSALSQKAAEQRMRRAVQTALRHLAALGLEDYASPRFENYAATFFDFTEVRREMRFLEGGGEYGGKISLKRFLSALVHNSLNY
;
A
#
# COMPACT_ATOMS: atom_id res chain seq x y z
N ALA A 1 -12.40 26.73 4.30
CA ALA A 1 -11.99 25.73 5.31
C ALA A 1 -12.81 24.43 5.19
N GLN A 2 -14.15 24.46 5.28
CA GLN A 2 -15.01 23.25 5.25
C GLN A 2 -14.92 22.36 3.99
N VAL A 3 -14.68 22.94 2.81
CA VAL A 3 -14.61 22.16 1.54
C VAL A 3 -13.34 21.30 1.44
N LEU A 4 -12.21 21.77 1.98
CA LEU A 4 -10.95 21.02 2.00
C LEU A 4 -11.02 19.84 2.97
N THR A 5 -11.68 20.03 4.13
CA THR A 5 -11.85 18.99 5.15
C THR A 5 -12.68 17.81 4.65
N GLY A 6 -13.75 18.08 3.88
CA GLY A 6 -14.60 17.02 3.31
C GLY A 6 -13.91 16.19 2.23
N ARG A 7 -13.01 16.79 1.43
CA ARG A 7 -12.23 16.06 0.42
C ARG A 7 -11.24 15.09 1.07
N THR A 8 -10.52 15.53 2.08
CA THR A 8 -9.55 14.70 2.82
C THR A 8 -10.24 13.51 3.50
N GLU A 9 -11.42 13.72 4.10
CA GLU A 9 -12.19 12.66 4.74
C GLU A 9 -12.69 11.61 3.73
N LYS A 10 -13.20 12.04 2.57
CA LYS A 10 -13.61 11.12 1.49
C LYS A 10 -12.43 10.28 0.99
N THR A 11 -11.26 10.90 0.76
CA THR A 11 -10.04 10.19 0.35
C THR A 11 -9.62 9.18 1.43
N ARG A 12 -9.61 9.60 2.69
CA ARG A 12 -9.26 8.75 3.84
C ARG A 12 -10.15 7.51 3.91
N HIS A 13 -11.46 7.69 3.77
CA HIS A 13 -12.41 6.57 3.77
C HIS A 13 -12.09 5.55 2.67
N LYS A 14 -11.87 6.02 1.44
CA LYS A 14 -11.54 5.13 0.31
C LYS A 14 -10.21 4.41 0.48
N VAL A 15 -9.19 5.10 0.99
CA VAL A 15 -7.89 4.47 1.31
C VAL A 15 -8.12 3.30 2.28
N ARG A 16 -8.92 3.50 3.33
CA ARG A 16 -9.23 2.45 4.31
C ARG A 16 -9.97 1.27 3.69
N VAL A 17 -10.92 1.51 2.79
CA VAL A 17 -11.63 0.45 2.05
C VAL A 17 -10.64 -0.38 1.24
N VAL A 18 -9.77 0.26 0.46
CA VAL A 18 -8.76 -0.43 -0.37
C VAL A 18 -7.78 -1.23 0.49
N LEU A 19 -7.31 -0.67 1.61
CA LEU A 19 -6.44 -1.39 2.55
C LEU A 19 -7.15 -2.59 3.21
N HIS A 20 -8.45 -2.47 3.50
CA HIS A 20 -9.26 -3.58 4.02
C HIS A 20 -9.45 -4.69 2.99
N ASP A 21 -9.72 -4.35 1.72
CA ASP A 21 -9.91 -5.34 0.65
C ASP A 21 -8.62 -6.11 0.32
N MET A 22 -7.46 -5.50 0.52
CA MET A 22 -6.15 -6.19 0.50
C MET A 22 -5.83 -6.92 1.82
N GLY A 23 -6.76 -6.94 2.78
CA GLY A 23 -6.66 -7.61 4.08
C GLY A 23 -5.60 -7.07 5.03
N ILE A 24 -5.22 -5.80 4.87
CA ILE A 24 -4.26 -5.14 5.77
C ILE A 24 -4.92 -4.05 6.63
N GLY A 25 -6.25 -3.94 6.64
CA GLY A 25 -6.97 -2.96 7.44
C GLY A 25 -6.72 -3.07 8.96
N GLY A 26 -6.38 -4.26 9.46
CA GLY A 26 -6.04 -4.51 10.87
C GLY A 26 -4.55 -4.48 11.20
N GLU A 27 -3.68 -4.31 10.20
CA GLU A 27 -2.23 -4.34 10.40
C GLU A 27 -1.73 -3.07 11.10
N SER A 28 -0.71 -3.19 11.95
CA SER A 28 -0.11 -2.03 12.64
C SER A 28 0.47 -0.98 11.69
N GLY A 29 0.83 -1.38 10.46
CA GLY A 29 1.33 -0.49 9.40
C GLY A 29 0.24 0.23 8.61
N SER A 30 -1.03 -0.16 8.73
CA SER A 30 -2.15 0.40 7.95
C SER A 30 -2.33 1.89 8.17
N ARG A 31 -2.24 2.36 9.42
CA ARG A 31 -2.33 3.78 9.77
C ARG A 31 -1.21 4.60 9.14
N TYR A 32 0.00 4.06 9.08
CA TYR A 32 1.12 4.74 8.40
C TYR A 32 0.88 4.81 6.89
N LEU A 33 0.33 3.76 6.27
CA LEU A 33 -0.03 3.77 4.85
C LEU A 33 -1.17 4.75 4.55
N GLU A 34 -2.15 4.86 5.45
CA GLU A 34 -3.25 5.81 5.35
C GLU A 34 -2.75 7.26 5.36
N GLU A 35 -1.97 7.65 6.38
CA GLU A 35 -1.40 9.00 6.45
C GLU A 35 -0.42 9.25 5.29
N ALA A 36 0.34 8.25 4.87
CA ALA A 36 1.21 8.37 3.71
C ALA A 36 0.43 8.64 2.42
N ALA A 37 -0.68 7.93 2.21
CA ALA A 37 -1.53 8.15 1.05
C ALA A 37 -2.13 9.56 1.06
N LEU A 38 -2.54 10.07 2.22
CA LEU A 38 -3.08 11.42 2.33
C LEU A 38 -2.02 12.49 2.05
N PHE A 39 -0.81 12.30 2.58
CA PHE A 39 0.33 13.16 2.28
C PHE A 39 0.64 13.19 0.78
N VAL A 40 0.67 12.02 0.13
CA VAL A 40 0.93 11.90 -1.31
C VAL A 40 -0.22 12.46 -2.15
N ALA A 41 -1.48 12.36 -1.69
CA ALA A 41 -2.64 12.88 -2.39
C ALA A 41 -2.76 14.41 -2.36
N ASP A 42 -2.14 15.06 -1.38
CA ASP A 42 -2.08 16.52 -1.26
C ASP A 42 -0.95 17.13 -2.13
N ALA A 43 0.00 16.30 -2.58
CA ALA A 43 1.05 16.74 -3.49
C ALA A 43 0.47 17.15 -4.86
N PRO A 44 1.05 18.17 -5.54
CA PRO A 44 0.63 18.55 -6.88
C PRO A 44 0.65 17.37 -7.86
N GLN A 45 -0.40 17.29 -8.71
CA GLN A 45 -0.52 16.26 -9.73
C GLN A 45 0.71 16.25 -10.65
N GLY A 46 1.37 15.10 -10.77
CA GLY A 46 2.57 14.92 -11.61
C GLY A 46 3.91 15.08 -10.88
N GLU A 47 3.92 15.51 -9.61
CA GLU A 47 5.14 15.56 -8.82
C GLU A 47 5.45 14.21 -8.14
N LEU A 48 6.73 13.84 -8.16
CA LEU A 48 7.22 12.70 -7.39
C LEU A 48 7.31 13.10 -5.92
N PHE A 49 6.59 12.41 -5.04
CA PHE A 49 6.74 12.65 -3.60
C PHE A 49 8.13 12.22 -3.09
N SER A 50 8.68 12.99 -2.15
CA SER A 50 9.92 12.64 -1.45
C SER A 50 9.63 11.65 -0.32
N VAL A 51 10.24 10.45 -0.40
CA VAL A 51 10.16 9.46 0.69
C VAL A 51 10.75 10.03 1.99
N LYS A 52 11.77 10.89 1.89
CA LYS A 52 12.38 11.53 3.06
C LYS A 52 11.39 12.47 3.76
N GLU A 53 10.70 13.32 3.01
CA GLU A 53 9.71 14.25 3.57
C GLU A 53 8.52 13.51 4.16
N LEU A 54 8.06 12.46 3.48
CA LEU A 54 7.04 11.56 4.00
C LEU A 54 7.45 10.95 5.35
N LEU A 55 8.67 10.42 5.47
CA LEU A 55 9.13 9.82 6.72
C LEU A 55 9.28 10.86 7.84
N VAL A 56 9.72 12.08 7.52
CA VAL A 56 9.75 13.20 8.47
C VAL A 56 8.33 13.57 8.93
N HIS A 57 7.37 13.61 8.01
CA HIS A 57 5.97 13.86 8.33
C HIS A 57 5.37 12.78 9.25
N LEU A 58 5.65 11.50 8.97
CA LEU A 58 5.10 10.37 9.71
C LEU A 58 5.76 10.13 11.08
N ALA A 59 7.04 10.44 11.23
CA ALA A 59 7.84 9.99 12.37
C ALA A 59 8.80 11.05 12.95
N GLY A 60 8.72 12.29 12.47
CA GLY A 60 9.59 13.39 12.87
C GLY A 60 11.04 13.23 12.37
N ASN A 61 11.96 14.02 12.94
CA ASN A 61 13.36 14.08 12.49
C ASN A 61 14.27 12.95 13.02
N SER A 62 13.74 12.04 13.83
CA SER A 62 14.51 10.93 14.39
C SER A 62 14.73 9.84 13.35
N ALA A 63 15.99 9.62 12.93
CA ALA A 63 16.34 8.58 11.96
C ALA A 63 15.87 7.16 12.39
N LEU A 64 15.91 6.86 13.69
CA LEU A 64 15.41 5.59 14.23
C LEU A 64 13.89 5.47 14.04
N SER A 65 13.15 6.54 14.35
CA SER A 65 11.68 6.58 14.22
C SER A 65 11.26 6.49 12.76
N GLN A 66 11.95 7.20 11.86
CA GLN A 66 11.75 7.14 10.41
C GLN A 66 11.96 5.73 9.87
N LYS A 67 13.09 5.08 10.24
CA LYS A 67 13.36 3.69 9.86
C LYS A 67 12.27 2.75 10.37
N ALA A 68 11.82 2.93 11.61
CA ALA A 68 10.75 2.11 12.18
C ALA A 68 9.41 2.28 11.44
N ALA A 69 9.04 3.52 11.08
CA ALA A 69 7.84 3.81 10.29
C ALA A 69 7.93 3.17 8.89
N GLU A 70 9.07 3.31 8.21
CA GLU A 70 9.30 2.69 6.90
C GLU A 70 9.15 1.16 6.98
N GLN A 71 9.75 0.52 7.98
CA GLN A 71 9.67 -0.93 8.14
C GLN A 71 8.25 -1.41 8.46
N ARG A 72 7.47 -0.65 9.25
CA ARG A 72 6.06 -0.98 9.50
C ARG A 72 5.23 -0.93 8.22
N MET A 73 5.42 0.11 7.40
CA MET A 73 4.75 0.19 6.10
C MET A 73 5.17 -0.97 5.18
N ARG A 74 6.47 -1.26 5.07
CA ARG A 74 6.97 -2.37 4.24
C ARG A 74 6.39 -3.72 4.67
N ARG A 75 6.30 -3.98 5.98
CA ARG A 75 5.69 -5.21 6.51
C ARG A 75 4.22 -5.32 6.14
N ALA A 76 3.43 -4.26 6.34
CA ALA A 76 2.03 -4.27 5.94
C ALA A 76 1.86 -4.48 4.44
N VAL A 77 2.66 -3.82 3.60
CA VAL A 77 2.63 -4.01 2.15
C VAL A 77 3.02 -5.44 1.73
N GLN A 78 3.99 -6.05 2.42
CA GLN A 78 4.32 -7.47 2.20
C GLN A 78 3.16 -8.39 2.58
N THR A 79 2.44 -8.10 3.67
CA THR A 79 1.22 -8.86 4.04
C THR A 79 0.15 -8.75 2.96
N ALA A 80 -0.07 -7.56 2.38
CA ALA A 80 -1.00 -7.40 1.26
C ALA A 80 -0.59 -8.22 0.03
N LEU A 81 0.70 -8.20 -0.34
CA LEU A 81 1.22 -9.03 -1.44
C LEU A 81 0.94 -10.52 -1.19
N ARG A 82 1.25 -11.00 0.02
CA ARG A 82 1.03 -12.39 0.41
C ARG A 82 -0.45 -12.78 0.40
N HIS A 83 -1.32 -11.91 0.89
CA HIS A 83 -2.76 -12.15 0.87
C HIS A 83 -3.29 -12.24 -0.56
N LEU A 84 -2.94 -11.30 -1.43
CA LEU A 84 -3.33 -11.34 -2.84
C LEU A 84 -2.76 -12.59 -3.54
N ALA A 85 -1.51 -12.96 -3.26
CA ALA A 85 -0.93 -14.19 -3.79
C ALA A 85 -1.72 -15.43 -3.36
N ALA A 86 -2.10 -15.53 -2.08
CA ALA A 86 -2.94 -16.61 -1.58
C ALA A 86 -4.32 -16.64 -2.26
N LEU A 87 -4.98 -15.48 -2.38
CA LEU A 87 -6.25 -15.36 -3.09
C LEU A 87 -6.14 -15.84 -4.54
N GLY A 88 -5.08 -15.45 -5.25
CA GLY A 88 -4.93 -15.89 -6.64
C GLY A 88 -4.55 -17.37 -6.78
N LEU A 89 -3.96 -18.00 -5.75
CA LEU A 89 -3.76 -19.45 -5.74
C LEU A 89 -5.08 -20.20 -5.53
N GLU A 90 -5.96 -19.66 -4.69
CA GLU A 90 -7.29 -20.23 -4.43
C GLU A 90 -8.27 -19.98 -5.58
N ASP A 91 -8.31 -18.74 -6.08
CA ASP A 91 -9.20 -18.28 -7.14
C ASP A 91 -8.59 -17.11 -7.93
N TYR A 92 -8.01 -17.41 -9.09
CA TYR A 92 -7.42 -16.41 -9.99
C TYR A 92 -8.44 -15.40 -10.54
N ALA A 93 -9.73 -15.77 -10.57
CA ALA A 93 -10.83 -14.92 -11.05
C ALA A 93 -11.47 -14.10 -9.92
N SER A 94 -10.91 -14.16 -8.71
CA SER A 94 -11.35 -13.33 -7.59
C SER A 94 -11.26 -11.86 -7.99
N PRO A 95 -12.36 -11.08 -7.89
CA PRO A 95 -12.34 -9.66 -8.24
C PRO A 95 -11.29 -8.87 -7.46
N ARG A 96 -10.99 -9.27 -6.21
CA ARG A 96 -9.93 -8.63 -5.41
C ARG A 96 -8.55 -8.90 -5.99
N PHE A 97 -8.30 -10.13 -6.45
CA PHE A 97 -7.04 -10.47 -7.07
C PHE A 97 -6.85 -9.71 -8.38
N GLU A 98 -7.84 -9.78 -9.29
CA GLU A 98 -7.79 -9.10 -10.59
C GLU A 98 -7.61 -7.59 -10.46
N ASN A 99 -8.35 -6.96 -9.54
CA ASN A 99 -8.31 -5.51 -9.36
C ASN A 99 -7.03 -5.02 -8.71
N TYR A 100 -6.44 -5.78 -7.77
CA TYR A 100 -5.34 -5.26 -6.94
C TYR A 100 -3.97 -5.82 -7.28
N ALA A 101 -3.84 -7.07 -7.75
CA ALA A 101 -2.53 -7.72 -7.91
C ALA A 101 -1.60 -6.96 -8.86
N ALA A 102 -2.01 -6.75 -10.12
CA ALA A 102 -1.19 -6.05 -11.11
C ALA A 102 -1.17 -4.52 -10.91
N THR A 103 -2.22 -3.98 -10.29
CA THR A 103 -2.36 -2.55 -10.00
C THR A 103 -1.37 -2.10 -8.93
N PHE A 104 -1.26 -2.83 -7.82
CA PHE A 104 -0.43 -2.45 -6.67
C PHE A 104 0.98 -3.06 -6.71
N PHE A 105 1.14 -4.20 -7.37
CA PHE A 105 2.39 -4.96 -7.36
C PHE A 105 2.89 -5.26 -8.77
N ASP A 106 4.19 -5.56 -8.88
CA ASP A 106 4.69 -6.17 -10.09
C ASP A 106 4.17 -7.60 -10.17
N PHE A 107 3.52 -7.95 -11.27
CA PHE A 107 2.90 -9.26 -11.43
C PHE A 107 3.92 -10.41 -11.38
N THR A 108 5.18 -10.16 -11.77
CA THR A 108 6.24 -11.16 -11.61
C THR A 108 6.57 -11.42 -10.15
N GLU A 109 6.51 -10.40 -9.30
CA GLU A 109 6.70 -10.54 -7.85
C GLU A 109 5.47 -11.17 -7.17
N VAL A 110 4.25 -10.91 -7.66
CA VAL A 110 3.04 -11.64 -7.24
C VAL A 110 3.19 -13.14 -7.52
N ARG A 111 3.56 -13.51 -8.74
CA ARG A 111 3.78 -14.93 -9.10
C ARG A 111 4.94 -15.55 -8.32
N ARG A 112 5.98 -14.78 -7.97
CA ARG A 112 7.06 -15.26 -7.10
C ARG A 112 6.55 -15.54 -5.69
N GLU A 113 5.73 -14.65 -5.12
CA GLU A 113 5.10 -14.89 -3.81
C GLU A 113 4.16 -16.10 -3.84
N MET A 114 3.38 -16.28 -4.92
CA MET A 114 2.53 -17.46 -5.11
C MET A 114 3.35 -18.76 -5.06
N ARG A 115 4.42 -18.85 -5.87
CA ARG A 115 5.31 -20.03 -5.86
C ARG A 115 5.91 -20.29 -4.48
N PHE A 116 6.31 -19.22 -3.78
CA PHE A 116 6.84 -19.31 -2.43
C PHE A 116 5.83 -19.87 -1.43
N LEU A 117 4.55 -19.48 -1.53
CA LEU A 117 3.47 -20.03 -0.70
C LEU A 117 3.20 -21.51 -0.96
N GLU A 118 3.38 -21.98 -2.19
CA GLU A 118 3.29 -23.41 -2.56
C GLU A 118 4.54 -24.22 -2.15
N GLY A 119 5.49 -23.62 -1.43
CA GLY A 119 6.74 -24.26 -1.00
C GLY A 119 7.84 -24.27 -2.06
N GLY A 120 7.66 -23.53 -3.15
CA GLY A 120 8.63 -23.39 -4.23
C GLY A 120 9.53 -22.14 -4.09
N GLY A 121 10.84 -22.35 -4.16
CA GLY A 121 11.84 -21.27 -4.16
C GLY A 121 12.25 -20.78 -2.77
N GLU A 122 13.41 -20.14 -2.68
CA GLU A 122 13.99 -19.71 -1.39
C GLU A 122 13.40 -18.39 -0.86
N TYR A 123 12.89 -17.53 -1.73
CA TYR A 123 12.44 -16.18 -1.36
C TYR A 123 11.12 -15.82 -2.03
N GLY A 124 10.25 -15.16 -1.25
CA GLY A 124 8.99 -14.58 -1.73
C GLY A 124 9.16 -13.38 -2.66
N GLY A 125 8.03 -12.83 -3.07
CA GLY A 125 7.93 -11.64 -3.91
C GLY A 125 8.41 -10.38 -3.18
N LYS A 126 9.03 -9.47 -3.92
CA LYS A 126 9.53 -8.18 -3.43
C LYS A 126 8.48 -7.09 -3.63
N ILE A 127 8.38 -6.19 -2.66
CA ILE A 127 7.48 -5.04 -2.71
C ILE A 127 8.20 -3.74 -3.10
N SER A 128 7.45 -2.83 -3.72
CA SER A 128 7.85 -1.44 -3.92
C SER A 128 6.89 -0.52 -3.18
N LEU A 129 7.34 0.06 -2.06
CA LEU A 129 6.53 0.96 -1.26
C LEU A 129 6.07 2.18 -2.06
N LYS A 130 6.94 2.71 -2.94
CA LYS A 130 6.60 3.84 -3.81
C LYS A 130 5.48 3.50 -4.78
N ARG A 131 5.58 2.35 -5.48
CA ARG A 131 4.52 1.88 -6.40
C ARG A 131 3.22 1.69 -5.66
N PHE A 132 3.27 1.05 -4.49
CA PHE A 132 2.10 0.79 -3.68
C PHE A 132 1.38 2.10 -3.28
N LEU A 133 2.11 3.09 -2.75
CA LEU A 133 1.54 4.38 -2.36
C LEU A 133 0.96 5.14 -3.56
N SER A 134 1.67 5.15 -4.71
CA SER A 134 1.15 5.77 -5.93
C SER A 134 -0.15 5.11 -6.42
N ALA A 135 -0.21 3.77 -6.43
CA ALA A 135 -1.41 3.03 -6.79
C ALA A 135 -2.57 3.28 -5.81
N LEU A 136 -2.27 3.33 -4.51
CA LEU A 136 -3.25 3.59 -3.44
C LEU A 136 -3.91 4.96 -3.61
N VAL A 137 -3.11 6.00 -3.87
CA VAL A 137 -3.62 7.35 -4.12
C VAL A 137 -4.43 7.39 -5.42
N HIS A 138 -3.93 6.83 -6.50
CA HIS A 138 -4.65 6.79 -7.78
C HIS A 138 -6.04 6.12 -7.64
N ASN A 139 -6.11 4.98 -6.97
CA ASN A 139 -7.37 4.25 -6.73
C ASN A 139 -8.31 5.01 -5.78
N SER A 140 -7.76 5.76 -4.82
CA SER A 140 -8.57 6.50 -3.84
C SER A 140 -9.09 7.83 -4.40
N LEU A 141 -8.48 8.39 -5.44
CA LEU A 141 -8.91 9.64 -6.05
C LEU A 141 -9.90 9.43 -7.22
N ASN A 142 -9.83 8.31 -7.95
CA ASN A 142 -10.52 8.14 -9.25
C ASN A 142 -11.83 7.33 -9.23
N TYR A 143 -12.63 7.42 -8.16
CA TYR A 143 -14.01 6.88 -8.12
C TYR A 143 -14.98 7.81 -7.38
#